data_AF-A0A2T3J2B8-F1
#
_entry.id   AF-A0A2T3J2B8-F1
#
_cell.length_a   1.000
_cell.length_b   1.000
_cell.length_c   1.000
_cell.angle_alpha   90.00
_cell.angle_beta   90.00
_cell.angle_gamma   90.00
#
_symmetry.space_group_name_H-M   'P 1'
#
loop_
_entity.id
_entity.type
_entity.pdbx_description
1 polymer ?
#
loop_
_entity_poly.entity_id
_entity_poly.type
_entity_poly.pdbx_seq_one_letter_code
_entity_poly.pdbx_strand_id
1 'polypeptide(L)'
;MDNLAQSGLIDPNLVRAARAVPHQVGLVKLSKTQLRVLQSIRCGEEVTAGDIAERCELSSAWASSLLRRLTEKGYLSRITGKQDTGGIEFQYLKR
;
A
#
# COMPACT_ATOMS: atom_id res chain seq x y z
N MET A 1 -18.21 -17.00 21.47
CA MET A 1 -16.88 -17.60 21.22
C MET A 1 -16.27 -16.85 20.06
N ASP A 2 -15.31 -15.97 20.37
CA ASP A 2 -14.69 -15.13 19.35
C ASP A 2 -13.69 -15.98 18.57
N ASN A 3 -13.97 -16.17 17.27
CA ASN A 3 -13.07 -16.82 16.32
C ASN A 3 -11.83 -15.94 16.13
N LEU A 4 -10.86 -16.10 17.03
CA LEU A 4 -9.52 -15.53 16.89
C LEU A 4 -8.81 -16.33 15.80
N ALA A 5 -8.99 -15.90 14.55
CA ALA A 5 -8.17 -16.36 13.44
C ALA A 5 -6.70 -16.11 13.78
N GLN A 6 -6.02 -17.15 14.29
CA GLN A 6 -4.57 -17.29 14.47
C GLN A 6 -3.82 -15.97 14.78
N SER A 7 -4.27 -15.23 15.79
CA SER A 7 -3.65 -13.96 16.22
C SER A 7 -2.45 -14.18 17.15
N GLY A 8 -1.72 -15.28 16.99
CA GLY A 8 -0.65 -15.70 17.89
C GLY A 8 0.56 -14.74 17.95
N LEU A 9 0.58 -13.69 17.12
CA LEU A 9 1.73 -12.80 16.93
C LEU A 9 1.39 -11.30 16.99
N ILE A 10 0.15 -10.91 17.32
CA ILE A 10 -0.26 -9.50 17.35
C ILE A 10 -0.47 -9.08 18.80
N ASP A 11 0.21 -7.99 19.20
CA ASP A 11 0.10 -7.44 20.54
C ASP A 11 -1.37 -7.21 20.94
N PRO A 12 -1.83 -7.73 22.09
CA PRO A 12 -3.22 -7.64 22.50
C PRO A 12 -3.70 -6.21 22.75
N ASN A 13 -2.80 -5.27 23.09
CA ASN A 13 -3.13 -3.85 23.17
C ASN A 13 -3.40 -3.26 21.78
N LEU A 14 -2.65 -3.68 20.76
CA LEU A 14 -2.89 -3.26 19.37
C LEU A 14 -4.26 -3.76 18.88
N VAL A 15 -4.60 -5.01 19.17
CA VAL A 15 -5.93 -5.57 18.84
C VAL A 15 -7.03 -4.80 19.57
N ARG A 16 -6.85 -4.49 20.85
CA ARG A 16 -7.82 -3.72 21.65
C ARG A 16 -8.01 -2.31 21.11
N ALA A 17 -6.92 -1.62 20.79
CA ALA A 17 -6.95 -0.28 20.21
C ALA A 17 -7.65 -0.27 18.85
N ALA A 18 -7.32 -1.23 17.97
CA ALA A 18 -7.97 -1.36 16.66
C ALA A 18 -9.48 -1.60 16.77
N ARG A 19 -9.91 -2.39 17.76
CA ARG A 19 -11.33 -2.65 18.04
C ARG A 19 -12.06 -1.44 18.63
N ALA A 20 -11.37 -0.54 19.33
CA ALA A 20 -11.98 0.67 19.89
C ALA A 20 -12.34 1.69 18.80
N VAL A 21 -11.58 1.73 17.69
CA VAL A 21 -11.78 2.69 16.59
C VAL A 21 -11.83 2.01 15.21
N PRO A 22 -12.78 1.09 14.98
CA PRO A 22 -12.80 0.24 13.78
C PRO A 22 -12.96 1.05 12.48
N HIS A 23 -13.64 2.20 12.54
CA HIS A 23 -13.78 3.12 11.42
C HIS A 23 -12.44 3.74 11.02
N GLN A 24 -11.60 4.14 11.98
CA GLN A 24 -10.25 4.66 11.72
C GLN A 24 -9.34 3.57 11.15
N VAL A 25 -9.44 2.35 11.68
CA VAL A 25 -8.72 1.20 11.12
C VAL A 25 -9.13 0.95 9.67
N GLY A 26 -10.41 1.09 9.34
CA GLY A 26 -10.89 1.00 7.96
C GLY A 26 -10.23 2.00 7.00
N LEU A 27 -9.90 3.21 7.48
CA LEU A 27 -9.22 4.23 6.68
C LEU A 27 -7.77 3.87 6.34
N VAL A 28 -7.09 3.11 7.19
CA VAL A 28 -5.71 2.65 6.95
C VAL A 28 -5.63 1.23 6.38
N LYS A 29 -6.69 0.44 6.52
CA LYS A 29 -6.77 -0.93 6.00
C LYS A 29 -6.55 -0.94 4.49
N LEU A 30 -5.76 -1.90 4.05
CA LEU A 30 -5.46 -2.13 2.65
C LEU A 30 -6.43 -3.16 2.07
N SER A 31 -6.87 -2.94 0.84
CA SER A 31 -7.57 -3.96 0.07
C SER A 31 -6.62 -5.09 -0.35
N LYS A 32 -7.17 -6.24 -0.76
CA LYS A 32 -6.38 -7.37 -1.25
C LYS A 32 -5.49 -6.97 -2.44
N THR A 33 -6.00 -6.17 -3.35
CA THR A 33 -5.24 -5.68 -4.50
C THR A 33 -4.14 -4.70 -4.08
N GLN A 34 -4.40 -3.82 -3.11
CA GLN A 34 -3.38 -2.91 -2.58
C GLN A 34 -2.23 -3.68 -1.91
N LEU A 35 -2.53 -4.77 -1.21
CA LEU A 35 -1.52 -5.67 -0.65
C LEU A 35 -0.71 -6.37 -1.75
N ARG A 36 -1.37 -6.90 -2.80
CA ARG A 36 -0.67 -7.52 -3.95
C ARG A 36 0.30 -6.54 -4.60
N VAL A 37 -0.13 -5.30 -4.80
CA VAL A 37 0.74 -4.23 -5.36
C VAL A 37 1.93 -3.98 -4.45
N LEU A 38 1.74 -3.80 -3.14
CA LEU A 38 2.86 -3.58 -2.22
C LEU A 38 3.84 -4.76 -2.17
N GLN A 39 3.33 -5.99 -2.21
CA GLN A 39 4.17 -7.19 -2.23
C GLN A 39 4.98 -7.35 -3.53
N SER A 40 4.54 -6.71 -4.63
CA SER A 40 5.26 -6.70 -5.90
C SER A 40 6.41 -5.68 -5.99
N ILE A 41 6.55 -4.82 -4.96
CA ILE A 41 7.56 -3.76 -4.88
C ILE A 41 8.61 -4.17 -3.85
N ARG A 42 9.87 -4.22 -4.27
CA ARG A 42 10.99 -4.49 -3.35
C ARG A 42 11.34 -3.24 -2.55
N CYS A 43 11.89 -3.41 -1.35
CA CYS A 43 12.31 -2.29 -0.54
C CYS A 43 13.39 -1.46 -1.26
N GLY A 44 13.17 -0.15 -1.39
CA GLY A 44 14.06 0.77 -2.11
C GLY A 44 13.94 0.72 -3.63
N GLU A 45 13.05 -0.10 -4.18
CA GLU A 45 12.76 -0.12 -5.61
C GLU A 45 11.89 1.08 -5.99
N GLU A 46 12.23 1.69 -7.12
CA GLU A 46 11.41 2.70 -7.78
C GLU A 46 10.60 2.03 -8.88
N VAL A 47 9.29 2.25 -8.87
CA VAL A 47 8.36 1.63 -9.81
C VAL A 47 7.47 2.66 -10.45
N THR A 48 7.16 2.43 -11.72
CA THR A 48 6.15 3.18 -12.47
C THR A 48 4.80 2.46 -12.42
N ALA A 49 3.75 3.15 -12.85
CA ALA A 49 2.45 2.51 -13.03
C ALA A 49 2.48 1.39 -14.10
N GLY A 50 3.38 1.48 -15.08
CA GLY A 50 3.57 0.45 -16.11
C GLY A 50 4.15 -0.84 -15.52
N ASP A 51 5.19 -0.73 -14.68
CA ASP A 51 5.80 -1.88 -14.02
C ASP A 51 4.78 -2.64 -13.16
N ILE A 52 3.94 -1.91 -12.42
CA ILE A 52 2.90 -2.51 -11.59
C ILE A 52 1.77 -3.10 -12.42
N ALA A 53 1.40 -2.45 -13.52
CA ALA A 53 0.40 -2.98 -14.44
C ALA A 53 0.82 -4.36 -14.98
N GLU A 54 2.08 -4.51 -15.37
CA GLU A 54 2.62 -5.78 -15.84
C GLU A 54 2.72 -6.82 -14.72
N ARG A 55 3.38 -6.48 -13.60
CA ARG A 55 3.61 -7.42 -12.47
C ARG A 55 2.33 -7.91 -11.80
N CYS A 56 1.31 -7.06 -11.73
CA CYS A 56 0.05 -7.37 -11.05
C CYS A 56 -1.11 -7.69 -12.01
N GLU A 57 -0.86 -7.72 -13.33
CA GLU A 57 -1.87 -7.95 -14.38
C GLU A 57 -3.05 -6.97 -14.27
N LEU A 58 -2.74 -5.68 -14.13
CA LEU A 58 -3.71 -4.60 -13.98
C LEU A 58 -3.68 -3.68 -15.20
N SER A 59 -4.76 -2.93 -15.43
CA SER A 59 -4.67 -1.81 -16.37
C SER A 59 -3.78 -0.70 -15.79
N SER A 60 -3.05 0.00 -16.67
CA SER A 60 -2.18 1.11 -16.26
C SER A 60 -2.92 2.20 -15.48
N ALA A 61 -4.15 2.53 -15.89
CA ALA A 61 -5.00 3.50 -15.17
C ALA A 61 -5.34 3.02 -13.75
N TRP A 62 -5.61 1.72 -13.58
CA TRP A 62 -5.93 1.15 -12.28
C TRP A 62 -4.71 1.02 -11.38
N ALA A 63 -3.56 0.62 -11.93
CA ALA A 63 -2.27 0.60 -11.25
C ALA A 63 -1.91 2.01 -10.74
N SER A 64 -2.03 3.05 -11.57
CA SER A 64 -1.81 4.45 -11.19
C SER A 64 -2.73 4.88 -10.04
N SER A 65 -4.02 4.53 -10.12
CA SER A 65 -4.98 4.82 -9.05
C SER A 65 -4.64 4.12 -7.73
N LEU A 66 -4.13 2.88 -7.79
CA LEU A 66 -3.72 2.12 -6.60
C LEU A 66 -2.46 2.72 -5.96
N LEU A 67 -1.45 3.06 -6.77
CA LEU A 67 -0.22 3.71 -6.31
C LEU A 67 -0.51 5.05 -5.63
N ARG A 68 -1.41 5.85 -6.21
CA ARG A 68 -1.89 7.10 -5.59
C ARG A 68 -2.52 6.85 -4.21
N ARG A 69 -3.46 5.90 -4.10
CA ARG A 69 -4.10 5.57 -2.82
C ARG A 69 -3.13 5.03 -1.78
N LEU A 70 -2.14 4.25 -2.20
CA LEU A 70 -1.09 3.74 -1.32
C LEU A 70 -0.19 4.88 -0.81
N THR A 71 0.05 5.89 -1.64
CA THR A 71 0.76 7.12 -1.27
C THR A 71 -0.05 7.96 -0.28
N GLU A 72 -1.34 8.17 -0.54
CA GLU A 72 -2.25 8.89 0.38
C GLU A 72 -2.34 8.22 1.76
N LYS A 73 -2.20 6.89 1.81
CA LYS A 73 -2.13 6.11 3.06
C LYS A 73 -0.74 6.06 3.69
N GLY A 74 0.28 6.67 3.07
CA GLY A 74 1.65 6.76 3.60
C GLY A 74 2.51 5.52 3.42
N TYR A 75 2.09 4.54 2.60
CA TYR A 75 2.90 3.34 2.34
C TYR A 75 3.96 3.56 1.25
N LEU A 76 3.77 4.58 0.41
CA LEU A 76 4.69 5.00 -0.64
C LEU A 76 4.89 6.52 -0.55
N SER A 77 6.08 7.00 -0.85
CA SER A 77 6.36 8.39 -1.24
C SER A 77 6.28 8.50 -2.76
N ARG A 78 6.00 9.70 -3.25
CA ARG A 78 6.04 10.02 -4.68
C ARG A 78 7.29 10.84 -4.94
N ILE A 79 8.15 10.37 -5.83
CA ILE A 79 9.28 11.13 -6.35
C ILE A 79 8.81 11.77 -7.65
N THR A 80 8.62 13.09 -7.64
CA THR A 80 8.44 13.83 -8.89
C THR A 80 9.82 14.00 -9.52
N GLY A 81 10.24 13.02 -10.31
CA GLY A 81 11.35 13.22 -11.22
C GLY A 81 10.99 14.36 -12.16
N LYS A 82 11.73 15.48 -12.09
CA LYS A 82 11.81 16.42 -13.22
C LYS A 82 12.58 15.70 -14.34
N GLN A 83 11.95 14.72 -14.97
CA GLN A 83 12.29 14.36 -16.32
C GLN A 83 11.43 15.27 -17.20
N ASP A 84 12.03 15.89 -18.21
CA ASP A 84 11.39 16.76 -19.21
C ASP A 84 10.30 16.04 -20.05
N THR A 85 9.83 14.88 -19.60
CA THR A 85 8.90 13.96 -20.28
C THR A 85 7.69 13.54 -19.43
N GLY A 86 7.50 14.08 -18.21
CA GLY A 86 6.21 13.99 -17.50
C GLY A 86 5.86 12.65 -16.86
N GLY A 87 6.85 11.90 -16.35
CA GLY A 87 6.65 10.70 -15.55
C GLY A 87 6.59 11.00 -14.04
N ILE A 88 5.89 10.15 -13.27
CA ILE A 88 5.85 10.29 -11.80
C ILE A 88 6.15 8.94 -11.14
N GLU A 89 7.18 8.93 -10.28
CA GLU A 89 7.75 7.74 -9.65
C GLU A 89 7.36 7.68 -8.17
N PHE A 90 7.46 6.49 -7.56
CA PHE A 90 7.12 6.26 -6.15
C PHE A 90 8.19 5.43 -5.44
N GLN A 91 8.49 5.72 -4.17
CA GLN A 91 9.50 5.04 -3.35
C GLN A 91 8.94 4.64 -1.97
N TYR A 92 9.55 3.67 -1.29
CA TYR A 92 9.15 3.24 0.04
C TYR A 92 9.73 4.15 1.15
N LEU A 93 8.91 4.57 2.13
CA LEU A 93 9.36 5.43 3.24
C LEU A 93 10.03 4.60 4.34
N LYS A 94 11.34 4.79 4.54
CA LYS A 94 12.05 4.30 5.74
C LYS A 94 11.77 5.25 6.91
N ARG A 95 11.25 4.71 8.02
CA ARG A 95 11.28 5.36 9.34
C ARG A 95 12.32 4.68 10.20
#